data_AF-A0A139A0Y0-F1
#
_entry.id   AF-A0A139A0Y0-F1
#
_cell.length_a   1.000
_cell.length_b   1.000
_cell.length_c   1.000
_cell.angle_alpha   90.00
_cell.angle_beta   90.00
_cell.angle_gamma   90.00
#
_symmetry.space_group_name_H-M   'P 1'
#
loop_
_entity.id
_entity.type
_entity.pdbx_description
1 polymer ?
#
loop_
_entity_poly.entity_id
_entity_poly.type
_entity_poly.pdbx_seq_one_letter_code
_entity_poly.pdbx_strand_id
1 'polypeptide(L)'
;MRGGALQVITKPVEEATALVLAEKAGTRPPLGQEDGVLEVAYPRKGWCILMQGGLFWHQVTPVVSAPEPRITCINSYQSRRIFLGKTAFDGKDDFTRYEYFGAIDDAGVVPLEYAIHKAWRAQTVLNMLADGTVPFSEDKSMILSVLDHAIAELQQCKHSIESVENHSKDPRKKEEWDEAAALRAKGLRL
;
A
#
# COMPACT_ATOMS: atom_id res chain seq x y z
N MET A 1 -0.88 -11.66 -26.40
CA MET A 1 -1.70 -11.66 -25.16
C MET A 1 -2.92 -10.80 -25.43
N ARG A 2 -4.11 -11.24 -25.01
CA ARG A 2 -5.35 -10.44 -25.08
C ARG A 2 -5.78 -10.09 -23.65
N GLY A 3 -5.99 -8.81 -23.38
CA GLY A 3 -6.27 -8.30 -22.04
C GLY A 3 -5.02 -8.23 -21.15
N GLY A 4 -5.18 -7.92 -19.87
CA GLY A 4 -4.05 -7.68 -18.95
C GLY A 4 -3.42 -6.31 -19.09
N ALA A 5 -4.08 -5.36 -19.74
CA ALA A 5 -3.56 -4.02 -19.93
C ALA A 5 -3.71 -3.21 -18.64
N LEU A 6 -2.64 -2.53 -18.21
CA LEU A 6 -2.73 -1.58 -17.12
C LEU A 6 -3.38 -0.30 -17.64
N GLN A 7 -4.46 0.12 -16.99
CA GLN A 7 -5.18 1.35 -17.27
C GLN A 7 -4.98 2.31 -16.11
N VAL A 8 -4.67 3.57 -16.42
CA VAL A 8 -4.52 4.66 -15.47
C VAL A 8 -5.54 5.73 -15.80
N ILE A 9 -6.29 6.21 -14.81
CA ILE A 9 -7.24 7.31 -14.98
C ILE A 9 -6.52 8.60 -14.61
N THR A 10 -6.41 9.54 -15.55
CA THR A 10 -5.68 10.81 -15.36
C THR A 10 -6.48 11.88 -14.63
N LYS A 11 -7.75 11.60 -14.31
CA LYS A 11 -8.58 12.48 -13.50
C LYS A 11 -8.10 12.51 -12.05
N PRO A 12 -8.41 13.58 -11.29
CA PRO A 12 -8.21 13.61 -9.85
C PRO A 12 -8.80 12.35 -9.18
N VAL A 13 -8.17 11.88 -8.09
CA VAL A 13 -8.52 10.60 -7.45
C VAL A 13 -9.98 10.55 -7.03
N GLU A 14 -10.53 11.64 -6.53
CA GLU A 14 -11.92 11.73 -6.09
C GLU A 14 -12.87 11.53 -7.27
N GLU A 15 -12.61 12.21 -8.39
CA GLU A 15 -13.39 12.07 -9.62
C GLU A 15 -13.24 10.66 -10.19
N ALA A 16 -12.00 10.18 -10.36
CA ALA A 16 -11.72 8.83 -10.85
C ALA A 16 -12.41 7.75 -9.99
N THR A 17 -12.41 7.91 -8.67
CA THR A 17 -13.09 7.01 -7.74
C THR A 17 -14.60 6.99 -7.97
N ALA A 18 -15.23 8.16 -8.14
CA ALA A 18 -16.65 8.24 -8.44
C ALA A 18 -17.01 7.55 -9.77
N LEU A 19 -16.20 7.76 -10.81
CA LEU A 19 -16.40 7.12 -12.12
C LEU A 19 -16.32 5.59 -12.02
N VAL A 20 -15.30 5.07 -11.33
CA VAL A 20 -15.11 3.62 -11.11
C VAL A 20 -16.25 3.01 -10.30
N LEU A 21 -16.68 3.69 -9.23
CA LEU A 21 -17.77 3.18 -8.40
C LEU A 21 -19.08 3.11 -9.18
N ALA A 22 -19.37 4.12 -10.01
CA ALA A 22 -20.53 4.11 -10.89
C ALA A 22 -20.47 2.97 -11.92
N GLU A 23 -19.31 2.71 -12.53
CA GLU A 23 -19.12 1.58 -13.45
C GLU A 23 -19.39 0.24 -12.74
N LYS A 24 -18.79 0.04 -11.55
CA LYS A 24 -18.99 -1.17 -10.75
C LYS A 24 -20.42 -1.37 -10.28
N ALA A 25 -21.15 -0.28 -10.04
CA ALA A 25 -22.57 -0.32 -9.70
C ALA A 25 -23.47 -0.55 -10.92
N GLY A 26 -22.92 -0.59 -12.14
CA GLY A 26 -23.70 -0.71 -13.38
C GLY A 26 -24.53 0.52 -13.71
N THR A 27 -24.26 1.67 -13.09
CA THR A 27 -25.02 2.92 -13.31
C THR A 27 -24.47 3.75 -14.47
N ARG A 28 -23.39 3.29 -15.11
CA ARG A 28 -22.80 3.89 -16.31
C ARG A 28 -22.15 2.83 -17.21
N PRO A 29 -21.85 3.17 -18.47
CA PRO A 29 -21.02 2.33 -19.35
C PRO A 29 -19.59 2.16 -18.82
N PRO A 30 -18.85 1.15 -19.33
CA PRO A 30 -17.45 0.94 -19.02
C PRO A 30 -16.58 2.18 -19.26
N LEU A 31 -15.53 2.33 -18.47
CA LEU A 31 -14.64 3.51 -18.58
C LEU A 31 -13.92 3.55 -19.92
N GLY A 32 -13.91 4.73 -20.54
CA GLY A 32 -13.33 4.98 -21.86
C GLY A 32 -12.27 6.09 -21.88
N GLN A 33 -11.77 6.42 -23.07
CA GLN A 33 -10.78 7.50 -23.24
C GLN A 33 -11.34 8.86 -22.82
N GLU A 34 -12.64 9.07 -22.98
CA GLU A 34 -13.38 10.25 -22.54
C GLU A 34 -13.34 10.47 -21.01
N ASP A 35 -13.16 9.39 -20.24
CA ASP A 35 -12.98 9.44 -18.79
C ASP A 35 -11.52 9.72 -18.39
N GLY A 36 -10.62 9.91 -19.36
CA GLY A 36 -9.18 10.04 -19.11
C GLY A 36 -8.49 8.71 -18.85
N VAL A 37 -9.06 7.59 -19.31
CA VAL A 37 -8.38 6.28 -19.24
C VAL A 37 -7.23 6.24 -20.24
N LEU A 38 -6.02 6.07 -19.71
CA LEU A 38 -4.81 5.79 -20.48
C LEU A 38 -4.41 4.32 -20.30
N GLU A 39 -4.33 3.62 -21.42
CA GLU A 39 -3.76 2.28 -21.44
C GLU A 39 -2.24 2.35 -21.55
N VAL A 40 -1.54 1.71 -20.61
CA VAL A 40 -0.08 1.67 -20.57
C VAL A 40 0.43 0.58 -21.50
N ALA A 41 1.21 0.99 -22.50
CA ALA A 41 1.87 0.07 -23.42
C ALA A 41 3.18 -0.47 -22.83
N TYR A 42 3.34 -1.80 -22.85
CA TYR A 42 4.60 -2.48 -22.54
C TYR A 42 5.10 -3.23 -23.79
N PRO A 43 5.91 -2.59 -24.65
CA PRO A 43 6.28 -3.17 -25.96
C PRO A 43 7.01 -4.53 -25.88
N ARG A 44 7.75 -4.79 -24.80
CA ARG A 44 8.44 -6.08 -24.55
C ARG A 44 8.69 -6.30 -23.06
N LYS A 45 9.11 -7.52 -22.70
CA LYS A 45 9.58 -7.86 -21.35
C LYS A 45 10.70 -6.90 -20.91
N GLY A 46 10.67 -6.50 -19.63
CA GLY A 46 11.65 -5.58 -19.03
C GLY A 46 11.29 -4.09 -19.12
N TRP A 47 10.21 -3.71 -19.80
CA TRP A 47 9.70 -2.35 -19.72
C TRP A 47 9.01 -2.11 -18.37
N CYS A 48 9.17 -0.91 -17.83
CA CYS A 48 8.54 -0.47 -16.60
C CYS A 48 7.89 0.90 -16.79
N ILE A 49 7.01 1.23 -15.86
CA ILE A 49 6.55 2.60 -15.65
C ILE A 49 6.88 3.03 -14.23
N LEU A 50 6.98 4.34 -14.02
CA LEU A 50 6.90 4.92 -12.69
C LEU A 50 5.58 5.66 -12.59
N MET A 51 4.88 5.41 -11.49
CA MET A 51 3.60 6.05 -11.18
C MET A 51 3.68 6.55 -9.74
N GLN A 52 3.19 7.77 -9.50
CA GLN A 52 3.08 8.29 -8.15
C GLN A 52 1.92 7.59 -7.42
N GLY A 53 2.25 6.80 -6.41
CA GLY A 53 1.26 6.12 -5.58
C GLY A 53 0.30 7.10 -4.93
N GLY A 54 -0.97 6.73 -4.83
CA GLY A 54 -2.00 7.53 -4.16
C GLY A 54 -2.54 8.73 -4.96
N LEU A 55 -1.92 9.12 -6.09
CA LEU A 55 -2.40 10.22 -6.93
C LEU A 55 -3.16 9.77 -8.19
N PHE A 56 -3.00 8.52 -8.58
CA PHE A 56 -3.64 7.99 -9.78
C PHE A 56 -4.45 6.75 -9.45
N TRP A 57 -5.67 6.73 -9.95
CA TRP A 57 -6.46 5.52 -9.96
C TRP A 57 -5.99 4.62 -11.11
N HIS A 58 -5.82 3.32 -10.85
CA HIS A 58 -5.40 2.37 -11.88
C HIS A 58 -6.10 1.01 -11.73
N GLN A 59 -6.28 0.32 -12.85
CA GLN A 59 -6.79 -1.05 -12.91
C GLN A 59 -6.08 -1.88 -13.98
N VAL A 60 -6.29 -3.19 -13.94
CA VAL A 60 -5.80 -4.10 -14.96
C VAL A 60 -6.99 -4.77 -15.62
N THR A 61 -7.06 -4.74 -16.96
CA THR A 61 -8.11 -5.47 -17.67
C THR A 61 -7.94 -6.98 -17.50
N PRO A 62 -9.01 -7.78 -17.49
CA PRO A 62 -8.90 -9.23 -17.36
C PRO A 62 -7.99 -9.82 -18.43
N VAL A 63 -7.10 -10.73 -18.05
CA VAL A 63 -6.31 -11.51 -19.03
C VAL A 63 -7.23 -12.55 -19.65
N VAL A 64 -7.50 -12.43 -20.94
CA VAL A 64 -8.42 -13.33 -21.65
C VAL A 64 -7.68 -14.49 -22.31
N SER A 65 -6.48 -14.24 -22.83
CA SER A 65 -5.61 -15.29 -23.37
C SER A 65 -4.15 -14.87 -23.42
N ALA A 66 -3.26 -15.80 -23.10
CA ALA A 66 -1.81 -15.60 -23.18
C ALA A 66 -1.10 -16.94 -23.42
N PRO A 67 0.02 -16.96 -24.16
CA PRO A 67 0.83 -18.17 -24.33
C PRO A 67 1.55 -18.60 -23.03
N GLU A 68 1.76 -17.65 -22.11
CA GLU A 68 2.38 -17.84 -20.79
C GLU A 68 1.66 -16.94 -19.76
N PRO A 69 1.72 -17.25 -18.46
CA PRO A 69 1.16 -16.38 -17.42
C PRO A 69 1.74 -14.96 -17.47
N ARG A 70 0.87 -13.95 -17.29
CA ARG A 70 1.31 -12.56 -17.15
C ARG A 70 1.89 -12.37 -15.75
N ILE A 71 3.20 -12.13 -15.69
CA ILE A 71 3.90 -11.83 -14.44
C ILE A 71 4.31 -10.36 -14.45
N THR A 72 4.02 -9.65 -13.36
CA THR A 72 4.44 -8.27 -13.13
C THR A 72 5.14 -8.15 -11.79
N CYS A 73 6.25 -7.43 -11.75
CA CYS A 73 6.93 -7.06 -10.51
C CYS A 73 6.58 -5.60 -10.20
N ILE A 74 6.08 -5.35 -8.99
CA ILE A 74 5.71 -4.02 -8.51
C ILE A 74 6.61 -3.69 -7.33
N ASN A 75 7.43 -2.67 -7.49
CA ASN A 75 8.26 -2.13 -6.42
C ASN A 75 7.73 -0.76 -6.03
N SER A 76 7.38 -0.60 -4.76
CA SER A 76 6.95 0.67 -4.19
C SER A 76 8.13 1.32 -3.48
N TYR A 77 8.36 2.60 -3.79
CA TYR A 77 9.41 3.41 -3.16
C TYR A 77 8.76 4.56 -2.39
N GLN A 78 9.30 4.84 -1.20
CA GLN A 78 8.88 5.96 -0.38
C GLN A 78 10.08 6.85 -0.05
N SER A 79 9.80 8.11 0.27
CA SER A 79 10.83 9.08 0.62
C SER A 79 11.58 8.63 1.88
N ARG A 80 12.92 8.81 1.89
CA ARG A 80 13.73 8.69 3.11
C ARG A 80 13.61 9.92 4.02
N ARG A 81 12.99 11.00 3.55
CA ARG A 81 12.78 12.25 4.30
C ARG A 81 11.45 12.17 5.06
N ILE A 82 11.45 11.39 6.13
CA ILE A 82 10.30 11.07 7.00
C ILE A 82 10.09 12.06 8.17
N PHE A 83 10.73 13.25 8.11
CA PHE A 83 10.71 14.24 9.21
C PHE A 83 10.49 15.67 8.77
N LEU A 84 10.27 15.92 7.47
CA LEU A 84 10.15 17.30 6.99
C LEU A 84 8.72 17.85 7.09
N GLY A 85 7.74 17.05 7.56
CA GLY A 85 6.34 17.48 7.70
C GLY A 85 5.67 17.96 6.40
N LYS A 86 6.39 17.82 5.28
CA LYS A 86 6.08 18.31 3.94
C LYS A 86 6.42 17.25 2.91
N THR A 87 6.09 16.00 3.20
CA THR A 87 5.92 15.03 2.11
C THR A 87 4.72 15.48 1.26
N ALA A 88 4.60 14.96 0.04
CA ALA A 88 3.53 15.32 -0.89
C ALA A 88 2.10 14.95 -0.40
N PHE A 89 1.95 14.58 0.88
CA PHE A 89 0.76 13.98 1.46
C PHE A 89 0.51 14.44 2.91
N ASP A 90 0.65 15.74 3.19
CA ASP A 90 0.30 16.35 4.49
C ASP A 90 0.95 15.70 5.72
N GLY A 91 2.23 15.32 5.61
CA GLY A 91 2.97 14.69 6.71
C GLY A 91 2.65 13.22 6.94
N LYS A 92 1.93 12.55 6.02
CA LYS A 92 1.83 11.09 6.01
C LYS A 92 3.08 10.48 5.39
N ASP A 93 3.91 9.91 6.24
CA ASP A 93 5.20 9.32 5.85
C ASP A 93 5.16 7.78 5.79
N ASP A 94 3.98 7.19 6.01
CA ASP A 94 3.70 5.78 5.83
C ASP A 94 2.32 5.57 5.19
N PHE A 95 2.29 4.87 4.05
CA PHE A 95 1.07 4.48 3.35
C PHE A 95 0.76 2.99 3.53
N THR A 96 1.60 2.28 4.27
CA THR A 96 1.47 0.86 4.55
C THR A 96 0.28 0.67 5.49
N ARG A 97 -0.82 0.11 4.99
CA ARG A 97 -1.99 -0.20 5.83
C ARG A 97 -2.02 -1.69 6.12
N TYR A 98 -1.98 -2.03 7.40
CA TYR A 98 -2.07 -3.41 7.88
C TYR A 98 -3.28 -4.16 7.31
N GLU A 99 -4.42 -3.49 7.17
CA GLU A 99 -5.67 -4.04 6.63
C GLU A 99 -5.52 -4.68 5.24
N TYR A 100 -4.58 -4.21 4.42
CA TYR A 100 -4.35 -4.77 3.09
C TYR A 100 -3.52 -6.05 3.09
N PHE A 101 -2.65 -6.25 4.08
CA PHE A 101 -1.87 -7.49 4.20
C PHE A 101 -2.77 -8.67 4.57
N GLY A 102 -3.73 -8.45 5.47
CA GLY A 102 -4.68 -9.49 5.93
C GLY A 102 -5.63 -10.02 4.86
N ALA A 103 -5.67 -9.40 3.68
CA ALA A 103 -6.50 -9.82 2.55
C ALA A 103 -5.75 -10.68 1.52
N ILE A 104 -4.41 -10.73 1.60
CA ILE A 104 -3.55 -11.34 0.59
C ILE A 104 -2.82 -12.56 1.17
N ASP A 105 -2.31 -12.44 2.40
CA ASP A 105 -1.44 -13.45 3.00
C ASP A 105 -2.05 -14.08 4.26
N ASP A 106 -1.48 -15.22 4.70
CA ASP A 106 -1.93 -15.98 5.86
C ASP A 106 -1.89 -15.12 7.15
N ALA A 107 -2.90 -15.27 8.00
CA ALA A 107 -3.03 -14.54 9.27
C ALA A 107 -1.86 -14.74 10.24
N GLY A 108 -1.11 -15.84 10.12
CA GLY A 108 0.12 -16.09 10.88
C GLY A 108 1.36 -15.38 10.33
N VAL A 109 1.34 -14.95 9.06
CA VAL A 109 2.46 -14.31 8.36
C VAL A 109 2.32 -12.79 8.37
N VAL A 110 1.13 -12.30 8.04
CA VAL A 110 0.81 -10.88 7.88
C VAL A 110 1.27 -9.99 9.03
N PRO A 111 0.99 -10.30 10.31
CA PRO A 111 1.32 -9.38 11.37
C PRO A 111 2.80 -9.43 11.74
N LEU A 112 3.49 -10.53 11.42
CA LEU A 112 4.95 -10.60 11.51
C LEU A 112 5.62 -9.75 10.42
N GLU A 113 5.16 -9.84 9.17
CA GLU A 113 5.70 -9.02 8.08
C GLU A 113 5.47 -7.53 8.34
N TYR A 114 4.28 -7.16 8.80
CA TYR A 114 3.98 -5.79 9.18
C TYR A 114 4.86 -5.33 10.36
N ALA A 115 5.08 -6.18 11.37
CA ALA A 115 5.99 -5.88 12.47
C ALA A 115 7.44 -5.68 12.00
N ILE A 116 7.94 -6.51 11.07
CA ILE A 116 9.28 -6.36 10.48
C ILE A 116 9.39 -5.03 9.74
N HIS A 117 8.37 -4.67 8.94
CA HIS A 117 8.32 -3.37 8.27
C HIS A 117 8.43 -2.21 9.26
N LYS A 118 7.65 -2.25 10.34
CA LYS A 118 7.67 -1.25 11.42
C LYS A 118 9.02 -1.17 12.13
N ALA A 119 9.66 -2.31 12.38
CA ALA A 119 11.01 -2.36 12.94
C ALA A 119 12.06 -1.73 12.02
N TRP A 120 12.01 -1.99 10.70
CA TRP A 120 12.91 -1.37 9.72
C TRP A 120 12.74 0.15 9.64
N ARG A 121 11.51 0.65 9.76
CA ARG A 121 11.24 2.09 9.83
C ARG A 121 11.86 2.71 11.07
N ALA A 122 11.63 2.13 12.25
CA ALA A 122 12.24 2.59 13.50
C ALA A 122 13.78 2.54 13.44
N GLN A 123 14.36 1.47 12.89
CA GLN A 123 15.81 1.37 12.69
C GLN A 123 16.34 2.50 11.78
N THR A 124 15.64 2.79 10.67
CA THR A 124 16.02 3.86 9.75
C THR A 124 16.00 5.22 10.45
N VAL A 125 14.96 5.49 11.23
CA VAL A 125 14.84 6.71 12.05
C VAL A 125 16.05 6.87 12.98
N LEU A 126 16.38 5.82 13.74
CA LEU A 126 17.49 5.84 14.70
C LEU A 126 18.85 5.97 14.01
N ASN A 127 19.04 5.32 12.87
CA ASN A 127 20.25 5.46 12.06
C ASN A 127 20.43 6.90 11.55
N MET A 128 19.35 7.55 11.09
CA MET A 128 19.40 8.95 10.63
C MET A 128 19.73 9.94 11.75
N LEU A 129 19.38 9.64 13.00
CA LEU A 129 19.83 10.40 14.16
C LEU A 129 21.31 10.16 14.45
N ALA A 130 21.75 8.90 14.42
CA ALA A 130 23.11 8.51 14.73
C ALA A 130 24.15 8.99 13.70
N ASP A 131 23.78 9.01 12.42
CA ASP A 131 24.66 9.42 11.31
C ASP A 131 24.64 10.93 11.01
N GLY A 132 23.82 11.70 11.74
CA GLY A 132 23.71 13.15 11.57
C GLY A 132 22.91 13.60 10.34
N THR A 133 22.16 12.69 9.69
CA THR A 133 21.24 13.04 8.59
C THR A 133 20.13 13.97 9.07
N VAL A 134 19.68 13.82 10.32
CA VAL A 134 18.83 14.82 10.98
C VAL A 134 19.72 15.98 11.40
N PRO A 135 19.52 17.21 10.88
CA PRO A 135 20.36 18.34 11.21
C PRO A 135 20.34 18.60 12.73
N PHE A 136 21.51 18.67 13.35
CA PHE A 136 21.61 19.18 14.72
C PHE A 136 21.24 20.66 14.71
N SER A 137 20.05 20.96 15.22
CA SER A 137 19.57 22.32 15.41
C SER A 137 19.53 22.64 16.91
N GLU A 138 19.66 23.92 17.27
CA GLU A 138 19.45 24.36 18.66
C GLU A 138 18.02 24.08 19.14
N ASP A 139 17.08 23.99 18.20
CA ASP A 139 15.72 23.52 18.45
C ASP A 139 15.69 21.98 18.55
N LYS A 140 15.56 21.51 19.79
CA LYS A 140 15.48 20.08 20.14
C LYS A 140 14.11 19.47 19.81
N SER A 141 13.11 20.26 19.45
CA SER A 141 11.75 19.76 19.18
C SER A 141 11.71 18.75 18.02
N MET A 142 12.55 18.97 17.01
CA MET A 142 12.69 18.05 15.87
C MET A 142 13.22 16.68 16.33
N ILE A 143 14.25 16.66 17.19
CA ILE A 143 14.84 15.43 17.71
C ILE A 143 13.83 14.67 18.58
N LEU A 144 13.08 15.37 19.43
CA LEU A 144 12.04 14.75 20.25
C LEU A 144 10.94 14.13 19.39
N SER A 145 10.44 14.85 18.38
CA SER A 145 9.43 14.33 17.45
C SER A 145 9.92 13.09 16.69
N VAL A 146 11.19 13.07 16.29
CA VAL A 146 11.81 11.91 15.63
C VAL A 146 11.81 10.68 16.56
N LEU A 147 12.19 10.86 17.82
CA LEU A 147 12.20 9.79 18.82
C LEU A 147 10.79 9.30 19.15
N ASP A 148 9.82 10.21 19.29
CA ASP A 148 8.41 9.86 19.52
C ASP A 148 7.85 9.04 18.36
N HIS A 149 8.20 9.38 17.11
CA HIS A 149 7.83 8.56 15.95
C HIS A 149 8.47 7.17 16.00
N ALA A 150 9.76 7.04 16.33
CA ALA A 150 10.40 5.73 16.46
C ALA A 150 9.73 4.87 17.55
N ILE A 151 9.36 5.47 18.68
CA ILE A 151 8.63 4.80 19.76
C ILE A 151 7.26 4.33 19.27
N ALA A 152 6.52 5.18 18.55
CA ALA A 152 5.21 4.82 18.00
C ALA A 152 5.30 3.64 17.01
N GLU A 153 6.30 3.64 16.11
CA GLU A 153 6.52 2.53 15.17
C GLU A 153 6.87 1.22 15.92
N LEU A 154 7.70 1.29 16.97
CA LEU A 154 8.02 0.13 17.81
C LEU A 154 6.82 -0.37 18.62
N GLN A 155 5.97 0.53 19.12
CA GLN A 155 4.73 0.17 19.79
C GLN A 155 3.78 -0.56 18.83
N GLN A 156 3.65 -0.08 17.59
CA GLN A 156 2.87 -0.77 16.56
C GLN A 156 3.46 -2.14 16.24
N CYS A 157 4.78 -2.24 16.06
CA CYS A 157 5.49 -3.50 15.85
C CYS A 157 5.16 -4.52 16.95
N LYS A 158 5.33 -4.13 18.21
CA LYS A 158 4.99 -4.96 19.38
C LYS A 158 3.53 -5.40 19.35
N HIS A 159 2.61 -4.46 19.14
CA HIS A 159 1.18 -4.75 19.11
C HIS A 159 0.82 -5.75 18.00
N SER A 160 1.41 -5.62 16.81
CA SER A 160 1.20 -6.55 15.71
C SER A 160 1.69 -7.97 16.05
N ILE A 161 2.85 -8.11 16.69
CA ILE A 161 3.36 -9.42 17.14
C ILE A 161 2.45 -10.03 18.22
N GLU A 162 2.06 -9.24 19.22
CA GLU A 162 1.12 -9.68 20.27
C GLU A 162 -0.23 -10.07 19.68
N SER A 163 -0.67 -9.41 18.60
CA SER A 163 -1.86 -9.78 17.85
C SER A 163 -1.74 -11.17 17.21
N VAL A 164 -0.60 -11.54 16.61
CA VAL A 164 -0.35 -12.91 16.08
C VAL A 164 -0.53 -13.94 17.20
N GLU A 165 0.08 -13.68 18.35
CA GLU A 165 0.01 -14.61 19.48
C GLU A 165 -1.42 -14.77 19.99
N ASN A 166 -2.18 -13.69 20.04
CA ASN A 166 -3.56 -13.71 20.53
C ASN A 166 -4.55 -14.29 19.50
N HIS A 167 -4.31 -14.12 18.20
CA HIS A 167 -5.18 -14.66 17.14
C HIS A 167 -4.88 -16.13 16.83
N SER A 168 -3.61 -16.56 16.86
CA SER A 168 -3.27 -17.97 16.65
C SER A 168 -3.70 -18.89 17.82
N LYS A 169 -3.94 -18.31 19.02
CA LYS A 169 -4.38 -19.04 20.22
C LYS A 169 -5.92 -19.12 20.38
N ASP A 170 -6.71 -18.30 19.69
CA ASP A 170 -8.19 -18.32 19.72
C ASP A 170 -8.78 -18.80 18.38
N PRO A 171 -9.24 -20.06 18.29
CA PRO A 171 -9.74 -20.65 17.05
C PRO A 171 -10.88 -19.87 16.37
N ARG A 172 -11.74 -19.18 17.14
CA ARG A 172 -12.88 -18.42 16.59
C ARG A 172 -12.42 -17.16 15.85
N LYS A 173 -11.42 -16.46 16.40
CA LYS A 173 -10.86 -15.25 15.77
C LYS A 173 -10.12 -15.58 14.48
N LYS A 174 -9.50 -16.77 14.41
CA LYS A 174 -8.91 -17.27 13.18
C LYS A 174 -9.97 -17.53 12.12
N GLU A 175 -11.09 -18.15 12.49
CA GLU A 175 -12.20 -18.44 11.58
C GLU A 175 -12.87 -17.16 11.04
N GLU A 176 -13.11 -16.16 11.90
CA GLU A 176 -13.61 -14.83 11.48
C GLU A 176 -12.65 -14.11 10.52
N TRP A 177 -11.34 -14.26 10.74
CA TRP A 177 -10.31 -13.70 9.87
C TRP A 177 -10.27 -14.38 8.50
N ASP A 178 -10.31 -15.70 8.48
CA ASP A 178 -10.33 -16.52 7.27
C ASP A 178 -11.60 -16.23 6.44
N GLU A 179 -12.74 -16.06 7.09
CA GLU A 179 -14.00 -15.66 6.44
C GLU A 179 -13.92 -14.25 5.84
N ALA A 180 -13.38 -13.27 6.59
CA ALA A 180 -13.20 -11.91 6.10
C ALA A 180 -12.19 -11.84 4.93
N ALA A 181 -11.10 -12.62 4.99
CA ALA A 181 -10.15 -12.75 3.90
C ALA A 181 -10.80 -13.38 2.65
N ALA A 182 -11.61 -14.43 2.82
CA ALA A 182 -12.33 -15.08 1.73
C ALA A 182 -13.37 -14.17 1.06
N LEU A 183 -14.05 -13.31 1.82
CA LEU A 183 -14.98 -12.31 1.29
C LEU A 183 -14.24 -11.21 0.50
N ARG A 184 -13.11 -10.72 1.01
CA ARG A 184 -12.28 -9.71 0.33
C ARG A 184 -11.63 -10.26 -0.95
N ALA A 185 -11.20 -11.52 -0.96
CA ALA A 185 -10.68 -12.20 -2.14
C ALA A 185 -11.72 -12.28 -3.29
N LYS A 186 -13.01 -12.24 -2.96
CA LYS A 186 -14.12 -12.16 -3.93
C LYS A 186 -14.43 -10.73 -4.40
N GLY A 187 -13.64 -9.73 -3.99
CA GLY A 187 -13.83 -8.34 -4.37
C GLY A 187 -15.01 -7.65 -3.69
N LEU A 188 -15.65 -8.30 -2.71
CA LEU A 188 -16.70 -7.73 -1.88
C LEU A 188 -16.03 -6.93 -0.75
N ARG A 189 -16.13 -5.59 -0.81
CA ARG A 189 -15.78 -4.73 0.32
C ARG A 189 -16.95 -4.73 1.29
N LEU A 190 -16.70 -5.11 2.55
CA LEU A 190 -17.46 -4.58 3.69
C LEU A 190 -16.93 -3.16 3.99
#